data_AF-A0A7L4G4H9-F1
#
_entry.id   AF-A0A7L4G4H9-F1
#
_cell.length_a   1.000
_cell.length_b   1.000
_cell.length_c   1.000
_cell.angle_alpha   90.00
_cell.angle_beta   90.00
_cell.angle_gamma   90.00
#
_symmetry.space_group_name_H-M   'P 1'
#
loop_
_entity.id
_entity.type
_entity.pdbx_description
1 polymer ?
#
loop_
_entity_poly.entity_id
_entity_poly.type
_entity_poly.pdbx_seq_one_letter_code
_entity_poly.pdbx_strand_id
1 'polypeptide(L)'
;AIKMEPPSPPYFSEKVQLYNKPHEDSSNSLMAIECRVCGDKASGFHYGVHACEGCKGFFRRTIRLKLIYDRCDLNCRIHKKSRNKCQYCRFQKCLAVGMSHNGE
;
A
#
# COMPACT_ATOMS: atom_id res chain seq x y z
N ALA A 1 -23.45 -32.62 52.73
CA ALA A 1 -23.64 -33.73 51.79
C ALA A 1 -24.64 -33.31 50.72
N ILE A 2 -24.49 -33.86 49.51
CA ILE A 2 -25.32 -33.68 48.29
C ILE A 2 -25.04 -32.39 47.48
N LYS A 3 -24.27 -32.55 46.39
CA LYS A 3 -24.78 -32.56 45.00
C LYS A 3 -23.67 -33.11 44.09
N MET A 4 -23.98 -34.21 43.41
CA MET A 4 -23.18 -34.73 42.30
C MET A 4 -23.66 -34.04 41.02
N GLU A 5 -22.73 -33.54 40.21
CA GLU A 5 -22.95 -33.26 38.79
C GLU A 5 -21.92 -34.06 37.97
N PRO A 6 -22.33 -34.66 36.84
CA PRO A 6 -21.52 -35.60 36.05
C PRO A 6 -20.49 -34.91 35.15
N PRO A 7 -19.41 -35.65 34.76
CA PRO A 7 -18.32 -35.12 33.95
C PRO A 7 -18.76 -34.78 32.52
N SER A 8 -18.28 -33.65 32.02
CA SER A 8 -18.50 -33.17 30.65
C SER A 8 -17.89 -34.14 29.61
N PRO A 9 -18.61 -34.46 28.53
CA PRO A 9 -18.06 -35.31 27.47
C PRO A 9 -17.12 -34.51 26.54
N PRO A 10 -16.02 -35.13 26.07
CA PRO A 10 -15.12 -34.52 25.09
C PRO A 10 -15.75 -34.63 23.70
N TYR A 11 -16.16 -33.50 23.11
CA TYR A 11 -16.64 -33.47 21.73
C TYR A 11 -15.44 -33.39 20.77
N PHE A 12 -14.91 -34.55 20.41
CA PHE A 12 -14.01 -34.70 19.27
C PHE A 12 -14.86 -34.77 18.00
N SER A 13 -14.77 -33.75 17.14
CA SER A 13 -15.24 -33.84 15.75
C SER A 13 -14.15 -33.27 14.86
N GLU A 14 -13.46 -34.16 14.15
CA GLU A 14 -12.71 -33.88 12.94
C GLU A 14 -13.54 -32.98 12.02
N LYS A 15 -13.01 -31.82 11.61
CA LYS A 15 -12.84 -31.40 10.21
C LYS A 15 -11.76 -30.34 10.14
N VAL A 16 -10.64 -30.74 9.55
CA VAL A 16 -9.61 -29.88 8.95
C VAL A 16 -10.29 -28.87 8.02
N GLN A 17 -9.69 -27.67 7.90
CA GLN A 17 -10.00 -26.57 6.95
C GLN A 17 -10.62 -25.30 7.59
N LEU A 18 -9.90 -24.69 8.53
CA LEU A 18 -10.07 -23.27 8.86
C LEU A 18 -8.98 -22.44 8.16
N TYR A 19 -9.04 -22.40 6.83
CA TYR A 19 -8.48 -21.27 6.08
C TYR A 19 -9.48 -20.13 6.15
N ASN A 20 -9.00 -19.04 6.74
CA ASN A 20 -9.75 -17.82 7.02
C ASN A 20 -10.24 -17.13 5.75
N LYS A 21 -11.52 -16.76 5.77
CA LYS A 21 -12.23 -15.69 5.03
C LYS A 21 -12.16 -15.71 3.49
N PRO A 22 -13.31 -15.74 2.79
CA PRO A 22 -13.38 -15.17 1.45
C PRO A 22 -13.23 -13.65 1.60
N HIS A 23 -12.08 -13.10 1.22
CA HIS A 23 -12.00 -11.68 0.94
C HIS A 23 -12.71 -11.50 -0.40
N GLU A 24 -13.91 -10.94 -0.32
CA GLU A 24 -14.64 -10.43 -1.45
C GLU A 24 -13.73 -9.46 -2.22
N ASP A 25 -13.42 -9.79 -3.46
CA ASP A 25 -13.16 -8.83 -4.54
C ASP A 25 -13.19 -9.61 -5.87
N SER A 26 -14.36 -10.18 -6.17
CA SER A 26 -14.71 -10.53 -7.55
C SER A 26 -15.58 -9.42 -8.09
N SER A 27 -15.01 -8.63 -9.02
CA SER A 27 -15.64 -7.96 -10.18
C SER A 27 -15.19 -6.52 -10.41
N ASN A 28 -13.93 -6.35 -10.85
CA ASN A 28 -13.55 -5.38 -11.89
C ASN A 28 -12.08 -5.57 -12.32
N SER A 29 -11.76 -6.72 -12.91
CA SER A 29 -10.47 -6.96 -13.59
C SER A 29 -10.34 -6.21 -14.92
N LEU A 30 -10.93 -5.03 -15.05
CA LEU A 30 -10.53 -4.06 -16.06
C LEU A 30 -9.25 -3.38 -15.55
N MET A 31 -8.12 -4.07 -15.71
CA MET A 31 -6.74 -3.64 -15.42
C MET A 31 -6.62 -2.38 -14.54
N ALA A 32 -6.72 -2.55 -13.22
CA ALA A 32 -6.52 -1.45 -12.29
C ALA A 32 -5.08 -0.91 -12.42
N ILE A 33 -4.92 0.26 -13.04
CA ILE A 33 -3.62 0.86 -13.27
C ILE A 33 -2.96 1.18 -11.92
N GLU A 34 -1.70 0.78 -11.77
CA GLU A 34 -0.92 1.00 -10.55
C GLU A 34 -0.10 2.28 -10.59
N CYS A 35 0.11 2.86 -9.41
CA CYS A 35 1.00 4.00 -9.23
C CYS A 35 2.45 3.59 -9.50
N ARG A 36 3.08 4.21 -10.50
CA ARG A 36 4.47 3.95 -10.91
C ARG A 36 5.51 4.16 -9.79
N VAL A 37 5.17 4.93 -8.75
CA VAL A 37 6.07 5.22 -7.62
C VAL A 37 5.96 4.17 -6.51
N CYS A 38 4.76 3.81 -6.05
CA CYS A 38 4.59 2.99 -4.84
C CYS A 38 3.75 1.72 -5.01
N GLY A 39 3.22 1.46 -6.22
CA GLY A 39 2.39 0.28 -6.52
C GLY A 39 1.00 0.30 -5.87
N ASP A 40 0.58 1.42 -5.27
CA ASP A 40 -0.81 1.59 -4.82
C ASP A 40 -1.73 1.86 -6.02
N LYS A 41 -3.04 1.69 -5.87
CA LYS A 41 -4.02 1.98 -6.94
C LYS A 41 -3.84 3.42 -7.44
N ALA A 42 -3.60 3.60 -8.74
CA ALA A 42 -3.51 4.93 -9.33
C ALA A 42 -4.90 5.58 -9.33
N SER A 43 -4.93 6.89 -9.06
CA SER A 43 -6.16 7.69 -9.18
C SER A 43 -6.29 8.36 -10.55
N GLY A 44 -5.23 8.35 -11.36
CA GLY A 44 -5.20 8.94 -12.68
C GLY A 44 -3.77 9.19 -13.17
N PHE A 45 -3.66 9.99 -14.24
CA PHE A 45 -2.41 10.51 -14.76
C PHE A 45 -2.14 11.85 -14.08
N HIS A 46 -1.03 11.96 -13.34
CA HIS A 46 -0.65 13.17 -12.61
C HIS A 46 0.83 13.43 -12.82
N TYR A 47 1.18 14.66 -13.18
CA TYR A 47 2.58 15.07 -13.36
C TYR A 47 3.30 14.25 -14.44
N GLY A 48 2.59 13.79 -15.48
CA GLY A 48 3.15 12.98 -16.56
C GLY A 48 3.23 11.47 -16.31
N VAL A 49 2.67 10.94 -15.22
CA VAL A 49 2.67 9.48 -14.93
C VAL A 49 1.39 9.01 -14.25
N HIS A 50 1.10 7.70 -14.33
CA HIS A 50 0.07 7.12 -13.48
C HIS A 50 0.49 7.09 -12.00
N ALA A 51 -0.24 7.83 -11.16
CA ALA A 51 0.08 8.01 -9.75
C ALA A 51 -1.16 7.88 -8.85
N CYS A 52 -0.93 7.51 -7.59
CA CYS A 52 -1.94 7.57 -6.54
C CYS A 52 -1.98 8.96 -5.90
N GLU A 53 -3.08 9.31 -5.23
CA GLU A 53 -3.24 10.59 -4.52
C GLU A 53 -2.10 10.87 -3.52
N GLY A 54 -1.58 9.83 -2.87
CA GLY A 54 -0.48 9.98 -1.93
C GLY A 54 0.83 10.44 -2.58
N CYS A 55 1.15 9.96 -3.79
CA CYS A 55 2.38 10.36 -4.50
C CYS A 55 2.19 11.67 -5.26
N LYS A 56 1.00 11.91 -5.82
CA LYS A 56 0.57 13.21 -6.37
C LYS A 56 0.73 14.33 -5.34
N GLY A 57 0.12 14.17 -4.16
CA GLY A 57 0.16 15.19 -3.11
C GLY A 57 1.57 15.40 -2.53
N PHE A 58 2.34 14.32 -2.39
CA PHE A 58 3.74 14.39 -1.98
C PHE A 58 4.57 15.21 -2.97
N PHE A 59 4.55 14.84 -4.26
CA PHE A 59 5.29 15.54 -5.31
C PHE A 59 4.92 17.02 -5.39
N ARG A 60 3.61 17.34 -5.44
CA ARG A 60 3.10 18.71 -5.43
C ARG A 60 3.65 19.53 -4.26
N ARG A 61 3.63 18.96 -3.05
CA ARG A 61 4.11 19.63 -1.84
C ARG A 61 5.61 19.88 -1.90
N THR A 62 6.39 18.88 -2.31
CA THR A 62 7.85 19.00 -2.45
C THR A 62 8.21 20.12 -3.41
N ILE A 63 7.58 20.19 -4.59
CA ILE A 63 7.85 21.24 -5.59
C ILE A 63 7.39 22.61 -5.10
N ARG A 64 6.13 22.74 -4.64
CA ARG A 64 5.55 24.04 -4.24
C ARG A 64 6.30 24.69 -3.08
N LEU A 65 6.73 23.88 -2.11
CA LEU A 65 7.43 24.36 -0.92
C LEU A 65 8.96 24.28 -1.09
N LYS A 66 9.46 23.87 -2.27
CA LYS A 66 10.90 23.68 -2.55
C LYS A 66 11.60 22.88 -1.46
N LEU A 67 10.98 21.77 -1.01
CA LEU A 67 11.53 20.95 0.06
C LEU A 67 12.76 20.20 -0.44
N ILE A 68 13.82 20.25 0.36
CA ILE A 68 15.05 19.48 0.16
C ILE A 68 15.10 18.42 1.26
N TYR A 69 15.30 17.17 0.86
CA TYR A 69 15.40 16.04 1.79
C TYR A 69 16.85 15.61 1.94
N ASP A 70 17.23 15.19 3.14
CA ASP A 70 18.56 14.64 3.40
C ASP A 70 18.82 13.43 2.52
N ARG A 71 20.03 13.41 1.95
CA ARG A 71 20.45 12.36 1.02
C ARG A 71 20.43 10.99 1.70
N CYS A 72 19.93 10.00 0.99
CA CYS A 72 19.95 8.60 1.43
C CYS A 72 20.47 7.70 0.31
N ASP A 73 21.61 7.05 0.55
CA ASP A 73 22.28 6.19 -0.43
C ASP A 73 21.82 4.72 -0.38
N LEU A 74 20.87 4.38 0.50
CA LEU A 74 20.36 3.02 0.68
C LEU A 74 19.44 2.52 -0.45
N ASN A 75 19.10 3.37 -1.41
CA ASN A 75 18.18 3.05 -2.51
C ASN A 75 16.88 2.40 -2.03
N CYS A 76 16.20 3.04 -1.07
CA CYS A 76 15.06 2.43 -0.38
C CYS A 76 13.94 1.99 -1.34
N ARG A 77 13.44 0.76 -1.16
CA ARG A 77 12.28 0.26 -1.90
C ARG A 77 10.99 0.98 -1.48
N ILE A 78 10.34 1.60 -2.45
CA ILE A 78 9.11 2.37 -2.25
C ILE A 78 7.90 1.52 -2.64
N HIS A 79 7.12 1.12 -1.63
CA HIS A 79 5.85 0.40 -1.74
C HIS A 79 4.76 1.10 -0.90
N LYS A 80 3.48 0.75 -1.08
CA LYS A 80 2.33 1.35 -0.35
C LYS A 80 2.58 1.52 1.15
N LYS A 81 3.09 0.49 1.83
CA LYS A 81 3.36 0.49 3.28
C LYS A 81 4.66 1.22 3.67
N SER A 82 5.66 1.27 2.80
CA SER A 82 6.99 1.83 3.10
C SER A 82 7.21 3.24 2.55
N ARG A 83 6.31 3.77 1.71
CA ARG A 83 6.51 5.03 0.97
C ARG A 83 6.73 6.27 1.84
N ASN A 84 6.42 6.21 3.14
CA ASN A 84 6.65 7.33 4.05
C ASN A 84 7.95 7.21 4.87
N LYS A 85 8.70 6.10 4.76
CA LYS A 85 9.92 5.87 5.57
C LYS A 85 11.11 6.73 5.14
N CYS A 86 11.25 7.01 3.85
CA CYS A 86 12.33 7.83 3.30
C CYS A 86 11.77 8.78 2.25
N GLN A 87 11.76 10.08 2.57
CA GLN A 87 11.25 11.11 1.66
C GLN A 87 12.20 11.32 0.48
N TYR A 88 13.51 11.28 0.70
CA TYR A 88 14.52 11.40 -0.35
C TYR A 88 14.35 10.34 -1.43
N CYS A 89 14.41 9.04 -1.08
CA CYS A 89 14.27 7.97 -2.06
C CYS A 89 12.89 7.97 -2.74
N ARG A 90 11.83 8.38 -2.01
CA ARG A 90 10.50 8.52 -2.62
C ARG A 90 10.48 9.62 -3.69
N PHE A 91 11.04 10.79 -3.39
CA PHE A 91 11.08 11.90 -4.34
C PHE A 91 12.00 11.61 -5.52
N GLN A 92 13.16 11.01 -5.27
CA GLN A 92 14.04 10.51 -6.34
C GLN A 92 13.31 9.52 -7.25
N LYS A 93 12.54 8.58 -6.68
CA LYS A 93 11.73 7.66 -7.49
C LYS A 93 10.65 8.37 -8.29
N CYS A 94 9.99 9.39 -7.73
CA CYS A 94 9.03 10.22 -8.48
C CYS A 94 9.68 10.80 -9.74
N LEU A 95 10.86 11.43 -9.60
CA LEU A 95 11.60 11.99 -10.74
C LEU A 95 12.03 10.89 -11.72
N ALA A 96 12.56 9.78 -11.22
CA ALA A 96 13.05 8.68 -12.04
C ALA A 96 11.96 8.00 -12.89
N VAL A 97 10.70 8.00 -12.44
CA VAL A 97 9.58 7.47 -13.25
C VAL A 97 9.00 8.49 -14.22
N GLY A 98 9.51 9.73 -14.23
CA GLY A 98 9.10 10.78 -15.15
C GLY A 98 8.16 11.84 -14.57
N MET A 99 7.96 11.91 -13.24
CA MET A 99 7.14 12.99 -12.68
C MET A 99 7.80 14.34 -12.91
N SER A 100 7.07 15.27 -13.53
CA SER A 100 7.57 16.61 -13.83
C SER A 100 6.52 17.68 -13.51
N HIS A 101 6.97 18.92 -13.25
CA HIS A 101 6.04 20.02 -13.00
C HIS A 101 5.22 20.39 -14.26
N ASN A 102 5.78 20.14 -15.44
CA ASN A 102 5.20 20.54 -16.72
C ASN A 102 4.36 19.43 -17.38
N GLY A 103 4.38 18.21 -16.84
CA GLY A 103 3.59 17.10 -17.36
C GLY A 103 2.16 17.18 -16.85
N GLU A 104 1.23 17.62 -17.68
CA GLU A 104 -0.20 17.36 -17.44
C GLU A 104 -0.56 15.93 -17.87
#